data_AF-A0A1G6DH50-F1
#
_entry.id   AF-A0A1G6DH50-F1
#
_cell.length_a   1.000
_cell.length_b   1.000
_cell.length_c   1.000
_cell.angle_alpha   90.00
_cell.angle_beta   90.00
_cell.angle_gamma   90.00
#
_symmetry.space_group_name_H-M   'P 1'
#
loop_
_entity.id
_entity.type
_entity.pdbx_description
1 polymer ?
#
loop_
_entity_poly.entity_id
_entity_poly.type
_entity_poly.pdbx_seq_one_letter_code
_entity_poly.pdbx_strand_id
1 'polypeptide(L)' 'MRYTRIAVQKANYAVRIYEKVGFKTVYENEEEFIMVCEL' A
#
# COMPACT_ATOMS: atom_id res chain seq x y z
N MET A 1 -5.70 6.13 17.56
CA MET A 1 -5.76 5.35 16.30
C MET A 1 -4.34 4.98 15.91
N ARG A 2 -4.09 3.73 15.52
CA ARG A 2 -2.78 3.27 15.04
C ARG A 2 -2.87 3.06 13.54
N TYR A 3 -1.85 3.45 12.79
CA TYR A 3 -1.77 3.20 11.36
C TYR A 3 -0.41 2.60 11.00
N THR A 4 -0.41 1.75 9.98
CA THR A 4 0.80 1.16 9.39
C THR A 4 0.90 1.62 7.95
N ARG A 5 2.11 1.99 7.50
CA ARG A 5 2.38 2.42 6.12
C ARG A 5 3.42 1.54 5.47
N ILE A 6 3.23 1.24 4.19
CA ILE A 6 4.18 0.49 3.36
C ILE A 6 4.36 1.19 2.01
N ALA A 7 5.55 1.04 1.43
CA ALA A 7 5.83 1.40 0.04
C ALA A 7 5.90 0.11 -0.77
N VAL A 8 5.14 0.03 -1.86
CA VAL A 8 5.01 -1.15 -2.71
C VAL A 8 5.36 -0.77 -4.14
N GLN A 9 6.43 -1.34 -4.68
CA GLN A 9 6.79 -1.11 -6.08
C GLN A 9 5.66 -1.53 -7.03
N LYS A 10 5.40 -0.73 -8.07
CA LYS A 10 4.37 -1.04 -9.09
C LYS A 10 4.67 -2.31 -9.87
N ALA A 11 5.96 -2.63 -10.03
CA ALA A 11 6.42 -3.89 -10.61
C ALA A 11 6.16 -5.11 -9.70
N ASN A 12 5.81 -4.89 -8.42
CA ASN A 12 5.56 -5.96 -7.48
C ASN A 12 4.08 -6.40 -7.52
N TYR A 13 3.87 -7.69 -7.79
CA TYR A 13 2.54 -8.33 -7.80
C TYR A 13 1.81 -8.26 -6.45
N ALA A 14 2.52 -7.95 -5.36
CA ALA A 14 1.99 -7.90 -4.01
C ALA A 14 0.96 -6.78 -3.76
N VAL A 15 0.83 -5.77 -4.63
CA VAL A 15 -0.12 -4.65 -4.40
C VAL A 15 -1.54 -5.16 -4.17
N ARG A 16 -1.98 -6.16 -4.95
CA ARG A 16 -3.31 -6.77 -4.84
C ARG A 16 -3.50 -7.56 -3.55
N ILE A 17 -2.41 -8.04 -2.94
CA ILE A 17 -2.46 -8.72 -1.64
C ILE A 17 -2.72 -7.68 -0.55
N TYR A 18 -2.01 -6.54 -0.58
CA TYR A 18 -2.15 -5.48 0.40
C TYR A 18 -3.55 -4.85 0.37
N GLU A 19 -4.12 -4.63 -0.81
CA GLU A 19 -5.51 -4.18 -0.96
C GLU A 19 -6.50 -5.16 -0.30
N LYS A 20 -6.31 -6.47 -0.49
CA LYS A 20 -7.18 -7.51 0.10
C LYS A 20 -7.11 -7.57 1.62
N VAL A 21 -5.97 -7.24 2.22
CA VAL A 21 -5.80 -7.24 3.69
C VAL A 21 -6.09 -5.87 4.32
N GLY A 22 -6.66 -4.93 3.57
CA GLY A 22 -7.20 -3.68 4.10
C GLY A 22 -6.29 -2.46 3.97
N PHE A 23 -5.14 -2.58 3.32
CA PHE A 23 -4.34 -1.39 2.99
C PHE A 23 -4.98 -0.62 1.84
N LYS A 24 -4.87 0.71 1.90
CA LYS A 24 -5.36 1.64 0.88
C LYS A 24 -4.22 2.50 0.38
N THR A 25 -4.12 2.66 -0.94
CA THR A 25 -3.17 3.60 -1.56
C THR A 25 -3.57 5.02 -1.21
N VAL A 26 -2.63 5.77 -0.64
CA VAL A 26 -2.81 7.20 -0.30
C VAL A 26 -1.95 8.11 -1.18
N TYR A 27 -0.93 7.55 -1.83
CA TYR A 27 -0.08 8.26 -2.77
C TYR A 27 0.55 7.26 -3.75
N GLU A 28 0.85 7.72 -4.97
CA GLU A 28 1.62 6.97 -5.96
C GLU A 28 2.62 7.89 -6.67
N ASN A 29 3.76 7.32 -7.07
CA ASN A 29 4.69 7.93 -8.01
C ASN A 29 4.92 6.98 -9.20
N GLU A 30 5.94 7.21 -10.01
CA GLU A 30 6.23 6.36 -11.18
C GLU A 30 6.63 4.92 -10.81
N GLU A 31 7.23 4.71 -9.64
CA GLU A 31 7.84 3.44 -9.24
C GLU A 31 7.07 2.71 -8.14
N GLU A 32 6.34 3.41 -7.27
CA GLU A 32 5.80 2.88 -6.03
C GLU A 32 4.40 3.41 -5.68
N PHE A 33 3.65 2.59 -4.94
CA PHE A 33 2.45 2.94 -4.20
C PHE A 33 2.80 3.09 -2.72
N ILE A 34 2.37 4.19 -2.11
CA ILE A 34 2.37 4.35 -0.66
C ILE A 34 0.99 3.97 -0.15
N MET A 35 0.93 2.91 0.65
CA MET A 35 -0.31 2.35 1.16
C MET A 35 -0.37 2.43 2.69
N VAL A 36 -1.56 2.66 3.24
CA VAL A 36 -1.83 2.77 4.68
C VAL A 36 -2.94 1.81 5.10
N CYS A 37 -2.77 1.17 6.26
CA CYS A 37 -3.80 0.39 6.94
C CYS A 37 -4.04 0.97 8.34
N GLU A 38 -5.30 1.21 8.68
CA GLU A 38 -5.72 1.57 10.03
C GLU A 38 -5.94 0.28 10.84
N LEU A 39 -5.34 0.22 12.03
CA LEU A 39 -5.39 -0.92 12.95
C LEU A 39 -6.37 -0.66 14.10
#